data_AF-A0A949CHK5-F1
#
_entry.id   AF-A0A949CHK5-F1
#
_cell.length_a   1.000
_cell.length_b   1.000
_cell.length_c   1.000
_cell.angle_alpha   90.00
_cell.angle_beta   90.00
_cell.angle_gamma   90.00
#
_symmetry.space_group_name_H-M   'P 1'
#
loop_
_entity.id
_entity.type
_entity.pdbx_description
1 polymer ?
#
loop_
_entity_poly.entity_id
_entity_poly.type
_entity_poly.pdbx_seq_one_letter_code
_entity_poly.pdbx_strand_id
1 'polypeptide(L)'
;MVGKIISGGQTGADRAALDFAMENGIAHGGWCPLGRLAEDGPIPEKYELKEAATTDYRDRTLRNVMEADGTLIFYFDRLQGGTFLTYRYAKKFGKPTFLARLPTNSRSRHRARKWLLDHGIHTLNIAGPRASKDDRIYQAVLDYLGQLFEQQQPRLPL
;
A
#
# COMPACT_ATOMS: atom_id res chain seq x y z
N MET A 1 0.32 -8.44 -14.05
CA MET A 1 0.76 -7.04 -13.94
C MET A 1 -0.19 -6.34 -12.99
N VAL A 2 0.32 -5.52 -12.07
CA VAL A 2 -0.53 -4.76 -11.13
C VAL A 2 -1.29 -3.72 -11.95
N GLY A 3 -2.62 -3.83 -11.99
CA GLY A 3 -3.48 -2.86 -12.68
C GLY A 3 -4.10 -1.84 -11.74
N LYS A 4 -4.13 -2.12 -10.43
CA LYS A 4 -4.67 -1.21 -9.42
C LYS A 4 -3.86 -1.25 -8.12
N ILE A 5 -3.61 -0.09 -7.53
CA ILE A 5 -3.07 0.06 -6.17
C ILE A 5 -4.19 0.57 -5.27
N ILE A 6 -4.43 -0.11 -4.15
CA ILE A 6 -5.36 0.37 -3.12
C ILE A 6 -4.66 0.60 -1.79
N SER A 7 -5.22 1.52 -1.01
CA SER A 7 -4.69 1.94 0.28
C SER A 7 -5.81 2.60 1.10
N GLY A 8 -5.59 2.82 2.40
CA GLY A 8 -6.58 3.48 3.25
C GLY A 8 -6.43 4.97 3.43
N GLY A 9 -5.54 5.62 2.68
CA GLY A 9 -5.43 7.08 2.61
C GLY A 9 -4.84 7.77 3.85
N GLN A 10 -4.37 7.01 4.85
CA GLN A 10 -3.64 7.57 5.98
C GLN A 10 -2.33 8.24 5.49
N THR A 11 -1.77 9.15 6.29
CA THR A 11 -0.41 9.68 6.06
C THR A 11 0.64 8.57 5.99
N GLY A 12 1.83 8.90 5.51
CA GLY A 12 2.92 7.94 5.42
C GLY A 12 2.73 6.96 4.27
N ALA A 13 2.82 5.66 4.57
CA ALA A 13 2.84 4.61 3.54
C ALA A 13 1.58 4.58 2.67
N ASP A 14 0.42 4.83 3.29
CA ASP A 14 -0.87 4.75 2.61
C ASP A 14 -0.98 5.83 1.53
N ARG A 15 -0.58 7.08 1.80
CA ARG A 15 -0.53 8.18 0.82
C ARG A 15 0.56 8.01 -0.21
N ALA A 16 1.77 7.60 0.19
CA ALA A 16 2.85 7.30 -0.76
C ALA A 16 2.43 6.29 -1.83
N ALA A 17 1.64 5.27 -1.46
CA ALA A 17 1.09 4.32 -2.41
C ALA A 17 0.13 4.96 -3.43
N LEU A 18 -0.75 5.84 -2.96
CA LEU A 18 -1.73 6.52 -3.82
C LEU A 18 -1.06 7.54 -4.72
N ASP A 19 -0.15 8.35 -4.19
CA ASP A 19 0.62 9.33 -4.96
C ASP A 19 1.49 8.63 -6.01
N PHE A 20 2.17 7.52 -5.66
CA PHE A 20 2.91 6.71 -6.64
C PHE A 20 2.00 6.20 -7.77
N ALA A 21 0.81 5.69 -7.44
CA ALA A 21 -0.11 5.17 -8.44
C ALA A 21 -0.58 6.28 -9.39
N MET A 22 -0.94 7.45 -8.86
CA MET A 22 -1.33 8.62 -9.64
C MET A 22 -0.20 9.07 -10.58
N GLU A 23 1.02 9.22 -10.07
CA GLU A 23 2.20 9.66 -10.84
C GLU A 23 2.58 8.70 -11.97
N ASN A 24 2.28 7.41 -11.82
CA ASN A 24 2.63 6.37 -12.78
C ASN A 24 1.44 5.91 -13.64
N GLY A 25 0.29 6.60 -13.58
CA GLY A 25 -0.91 6.24 -14.35
C GLY A 25 -1.50 4.88 -14.01
N ILE A 26 -1.26 4.37 -12.80
CA ILE A 26 -1.85 3.13 -12.29
C ILE A 26 -3.18 3.48 -11.64
N ALA A 27 -4.24 2.71 -11.92
CA ALA A 27 -5.53 2.94 -11.26
C ALA A 27 -5.34 2.88 -9.73
N HIS A 28 -6.00 3.78 -9.00
CA HIS A 28 -5.84 3.86 -7.55
C HIS A 28 -7.19 3.83 -6.82
N GLY A 29 -7.17 3.75 -5.49
CA GLY A 29 -8.35 3.87 -4.66
C GLY A 29 -8.23 3.12 -3.34
N GLY A 30 -9.35 2.61 -2.84
CA GLY A 30 -9.42 1.82 -1.61
C GLY A 30 -10.48 2.34 -0.65
N TRP A 31 -10.41 1.88 0.59
CA TRP A 31 -11.36 2.26 1.65
C TRP A 31 -10.70 3.13 2.71
N CYS A 32 -11.33 4.26 3.01
CA CYS A 32 -10.98 5.13 4.13
C CYS A 32 -12.10 5.10 5.20
N PRO A 33 -11.87 5.60 6.42
CA PRO A 33 -12.93 5.73 7.41
C PRO A 33 -14.04 6.68 6.94
N LEU A 34 -15.24 6.51 7.49
CA LEU A 34 -16.32 7.50 7.35
C LEU A 34 -15.82 8.90 7.74
N GLY A 35 -16.19 9.92 6.97
CA GLY A 35 -15.68 11.29 7.07
C GLY A 35 -14.27 11.48 6.52
N ARG A 36 -13.75 10.51 5.75
CA ARG A 36 -12.40 10.53 5.15
C ARG A 36 -11.30 10.81 6.18
N LEU A 37 -11.38 10.23 7.38
CA LEU A 37 -10.49 10.60 8.49
C LEU A 37 -9.02 10.12 8.29
N ALA A 38 -8.07 11.05 8.34
CA ALA A 38 -6.64 10.80 8.51
C ALA A 38 -6.07 11.60 9.70
N GLU A 39 -4.81 11.35 10.07
CA GLU A 39 -4.21 12.00 11.24
C GLU A 39 -3.98 13.51 11.07
N ASP A 40 -3.92 13.98 9.83
CA ASP A 40 -3.70 15.37 9.44
C ASP A 40 -4.97 16.05 8.92
N GLY A 41 -6.15 15.47 9.21
CA GLY A 41 -7.45 15.97 8.79
C GLY A 41 -8.11 15.10 7.73
N PRO A 42 -9.15 15.62 7.05
CA PRO A 42 -9.84 14.89 5.98
C PRO A 42 -8.89 14.54 4.83
N ILE A 43 -8.99 13.31 4.32
CA ILE A 43 -8.20 12.84 3.18
C ILE A 43 -8.62 13.63 1.93
N PRO A 44 -7.69 14.24 1.19
CA PRO A 44 -8.00 15.02 -0.01
C PRO A 44 -8.86 14.27 -1.04
N GLU A 45 -9.76 14.99 -1.72
CA GLU A 45 -10.66 14.43 -2.75
C GLU A 45 -9.93 13.91 -3.99
N LYS A 46 -8.68 14.31 -4.22
CA LYS A 46 -7.85 13.79 -5.31
C LYS A 46 -7.64 12.27 -5.26
N TYR A 47 -7.84 11.65 -4.10
CA TYR A 47 -7.73 10.21 -3.91
C TYR A 47 -9.09 9.54 -4.07
N GLU A 48 -9.21 8.62 -5.04
CA GLU A 48 -10.43 7.86 -5.37
C GLU A 48 -10.81 6.80 -4.30
N LEU A 49 -11.01 7.26 -3.06
CA LEU A 49 -11.33 6.42 -1.91
C LEU A 49 -12.84 6.34 -1.67
N LYS A 50 -13.29 5.16 -1.27
CA LYS A 50 -14.64 4.91 -0.76
C LYS A 50 -14.63 5.05 0.77
N GLU A 51 -15.67 5.66 1.31
CA GLU A 51 -15.87 5.70 2.77
C GLU A 51 -16.42 4.38 3.27
N ALA A 52 -15.81 3.86 4.34
CA ALA A 52 -16.34 2.75 5.11
C ALA A 52 -17.59 3.17 5.89
N ALA A 53 -18.34 2.20 6.41
CA ALA A 53 -19.58 2.49 7.14
C ALA A 53 -19.34 3.15 8.51
N THR A 54 -18.10 3.13 9.01
CA THR A 54 -17.74 3.63 10.34
C THR A 54 -16.45 4.43 10.29
N THR A 55 -16.24 5.24 11.33
CA THR A 55 -14.98 5.97 11.58
C THR A 55 -13.87 5.04 12.11
N ASP A 56 -14.16 3.78 12.40
CA ASP A 56 -13.19 2.83 12.93
C ASP A 56 -12.22 2.38 11.84
N TYR A 57 -10.94 2.66 12.05
CA TYR A 57 -9.86 2.25 11.15
C TYR A 57 -9.81 0.73 10.91
N ARG A 58 -10.35 -0.10 11.80
CA ARG A 58 -10.41 -1.56 11.61
C ARG A 58 -11.26 -1.96 10.41
N ASP A 59 -12.39 -1.29 10.17
CA ASP A 59 -13.30 -1.60 9.06
C ASP A 59 -12.62 -1.32 7.72
N ARG A 60 -12.07 -0.11 7.54
CA ARG A 60 -11.34 0.27 6.33
C ARG A 60 -10.12 -0.63 6.09
N THR A 61 -9.39 -1.01 7.14
CA THR A 61 -8.22 -1.90 6.99
C THR A 61 -8.63 -3.29 6.54
N LEU A 62 -9.70 -3.84 7.11
CA LEU A 62 -10.23 -5.15 6.69
C LEU A 62 -10.68 -5.12 5.22
N ARG A 63 -11.45 -4.10 4.82
CA ARG A 63 -11.95 -3.98 3.44
C ARG A 63 -10.83 -3.92 2.40
N ASN A 64 -9.80 -3.10 2.63
CA ASN A 64 -8.64 -3.03 1.76
C ASN A 64 -7.90 -4.37 1.64
N VAL A 65 -7.78 -5.13 2.74
CA VAL A 65 -7.19 -6.47 2.69
C VAL A 65 -8.04 -7.45 1.89
N MET A 66 -9.37 -7.38 2.02
CA MET A 66 -10.28 -8.30 1.36
C MET A 66 -10.40 -8.04 -0.15
N GLU A 67 -10.45 -6.77 -0.56
CA GLU A 67 -10.59 -6.36 -1.97
C GLU A 67 -9.31 -6.52 -2.80
N ALA A 68 -8.13 -6.50 -2.19
CA ALA A 68 -6.89 -6.73 -2.92
C ALA A 68 -6.60 -8.21 -3.17
N ASP A 69 -5.89 -8.53 -4.24
CA ASP A 69 -5.37 -9.88 -4.50
C ASP A 69 -4.22 -10.22 -3.56
N GLY A 70 -3.45 -9.22 -3.15
CA GLY A 70 -2.38 -9.36 -2.15
C GLY A 70 -2.07 -8.06 -1.45
N THR A 71 -1.42 -8.14 -0.28
CA THR A 71 -1.03 -6.97 0.50
C THR A 71 0.49 -6.88 0.67
N LEU A 72 1.07 -5.75 0.22
CA LEU A 72 2.46 -5.37 0.45
C LEU A 72 2.53 -4.44 1.67
N ILE A 73 3.24 -4.87 2.71
CA ILE A 73 3.30 -4.16 4.01
C ILE A 73 4.71 -3.66 4.27
N PHE A 74 4.85 -2.34 4.43
CA PHE A 74 6.11 -1.67 4.72
C PHE A 74 6.28 -1.38 6.21
N TYR A 75 7.52 -1.54 6.71
CA TYR A 75 7.90 -1.26 8.10
C TYR A 75 9.43 -1.16 8.23
N PHE A 76 9.93 -0.47 9.25
CA PHE A 76 11.37 -0.40 9.54
C PHE A 76 11.83 -1.50 10.51
N ASP A 77 11.38 -1.43 11.76
CA ASP A 77 11.86 -2.33 12.82
C ASP A 77 10.95 -3.53 13.00
N ARG A 78 9.69 -3.27 13.38
CA ARG A 78 8.68 -4.28 13.65
C ARG A 78 7.30 -3.79 13.29
N LEU A 79 6.41 -4.72 12.98
CA LEU A 79 4.99 -4.43 12.73
C LEU A 79 4.32 -3.98 14.04
N GLN A 80 3.66 -2.82 14.02
CA GLN A 80 2.97 -2.26 15.18
C GLN A 80 1.64 -1.61 14.76
N GLY A 81 0.71 -1.46 15.72
CA GLY A 81 -0.55 -0.76 15.51
C GLY A 81 -1.32 -1.22 14.28
N GLY A 82 -1.81 -0.27 13.49
CA GLY A 82 -2.56 -0.54 12.25
C GLY A 82 -1.82 -1.41 11.24
N THR A 83 -0.50 -1.28 11.14
CA THR A 83 0.33 -2.09 10.23
C THR A 83 0.32 -3.57 10.64
N PHE A 84 0.42 -3.86 11.95
CA PHE A 84 0.30 -5.23 12.45
C PHE A 84 -1.12 -5.78 12.29
N LEU A 85 -2.14 -4.94 12.46
CA LEU A 85 -3.52 -5.31 12.21
C LEU A 85 -3.75 -5.73 10.75
N THR A 86 -3.22 -4.97 9.78
CA THR A 86 -3.28 -5.34 8.36
C THR A 86 -2.68 -6.72 8.12
N TYR A 87 -1.50 -6.98 8.66
CA TYR A 87 -0.86 -8.30 8.58
C TYR A 87 -1.73 -9.40 9.19
N ARG A 88 -2.33 -9.16 10.37
CA ARG A 88 -3.22 -10.13 11.01
C ARG A 88 -4.45 -10.43 10.18
N TYR A 89 -5.09 -9.44 9.57
CA TYR A 89 -6.22 -9.68 8.67
C TYR A 89 -5.80 -10.48 7.45
N ALA A 90 -4.71 -10.07 6.78
CA ALA A 90 -4.25 -10.78 5.58
C ALA A 90 -3.94 -12.25 5.88
N LYS A 91 -3.28 -12.53 7.02
CA LYS A 91 -3.05 -13.90 7.50
C LYS A 91 -4.33 -14.63 7.86
N LYS A 92 -5.25 -14.00 8.58
CA LYS A 92 -6.53 -14.60 8.98
C LYS A 92 -7.35 -15.07 7.78
N PHE A 93 -7.35 -14.31 6.69
CA PHE A 93 -8.14 -14.60 5.50
C PHE A 93 -7.33 -15.26 4.38
N GLY A 94 -6.11 -15.73 4.66
CA GLY A 94 -5.29 -16.45 3.67
C GLY A 94 -4.85 -15.60 2.47
N LYS A 95 -4.86 -14.27 2.59
CA LYS A 95 -4.49 -13.37 1.50
C LYS A 95 -2.96 -13.36 1.32
N PRO A 96 -2.45 -13.47 0.08
CA PRO A 96 -1.04 -13.27 -0.22
C PRO A 96 -0.50 -12.00 0.46
N THR A 97 0.60 -12.13 1.18
CA THR A 97 1.17 -11.01 1.95
C THR A 97 2.68 -10.98 1.79
N PHE A 98 3.22 -9.82 1.43
CA PHE A 98 4.67 -9.58 1.40
C PHE A 98 5.05 -8.54 2.46
N LEU A 99 5.98 -8.91 3.34
CA LEU A 99 6.53 -8.02 4.36
C LEU A 99 7.81 -7.37 3.85
N ALA A 100 7.75 -6.09 3.50
CA ALA A 100 8.88 -5.30 3.03
C ALA A 100 9.50 -4.52 4.19
N ARG A 101 10.55 -5.09 4.78
CA ARG A 101 11.37 -4.37 5.76
C ARG A 101 12.19 -3.28 5.07
N LEU A 102 12.23 -2.10 5.68
CA LEU A 102 12.98 -0.93 5.26
C LEU A 102 14.13 -0.64 6.26
N PRO A 103 15.27 -0.10 5.81
CA PRO A 103 15.64 0.06 4.40
C PRO A 103 15.76 -1.30 3.70
N THR A 104 15.40 -1.34 2.43
CA THR A 104 15.39 -2.59 1.65
C THR A 104 16.71 -2.79 0.90
N ASN A 105 16.96 -4.03 0.45
CA ASN A 105 17.98 -4.33 -0.56
C ASN A 105 17.35 -4.82 -1.87
N SER A 106 18.17 -4.97 -2.92
CA SER A 106 17.75 -5.45 -4.24
C SER A 106 17.11 -6.85 -4.19
N ARG A 107 17.60 -7.74 -3.31
CA ARG A 107 17.06 -9.09 -3.15
C ARG A 107 15.61 -9.07 -2.66
N SER A 108 15.29 -8.23 -1.69
CA SER A 108 13.92 -8.10 -1.18
C SER A 108 12.96 -7.62 -2.27
N ARG A 109 13.37 -6.62 -3.07
CA ARG A 109 12.57 -6.16 -4.23
C ARG A 109 12.39 -7.25 -5.29
N HIS A 110 13.44 -8.01 -5.59
CA HIS A 110 13.32 -9.14 -6.51
C HIS A 110 12.31 -10.19 -6.01
N ARG A 111 12.33 -10.52 -4.71
CA ARG A 111 11.31 -11.39 -4.11
C ARG A 111 9.91 -10.79 -4.17
N ALA A 112 9.77 -9.48 -3.98
CA ALA A 112 8.47 -8.81 -4.10
C ALA A 112 7.94 -8.88 -5.54
N ARG A 113 8.78 -8.68 -6.56
CA ARG A 113 8.39 -8.88 -7.97
C ARG A 113 7.94 -10.31 -8.24
N LYS A 114 8.75 -11.28 -7.79
CA LYS A 114 8.40 -12.69 -7.94
C LYS A 114 7.08 -13.00 -7.25
N TRP A 115 6.88 -12.49 -6.02
CA TRP A 115 5.64 -12.64 -5.27
C TRP A 115 4.42 -12.06 -6.00
N LEU A 116 4.53 -10.87 -6.60
CA LEU A 116 3.48 -10.26 -7.44
C LEU A 116 3.10 -11.16 -8.62
N LEU A 117 4.09 -11.74 -9.30
CA LEU A 117 3.89 -12.61 -10.46
C LEU A 117 3.31 -13.97 -10.05
N ASP A 118 3.90 -14.63 -9.07
CA ASP A 118 3.53 -15.98 -8.61
C ASP A 118 2.07 -16.02 -8.12
N HIS A 119 1.58 -14.94 -7.51
CA HIS A 119 0.22 -14.84 -6.98
C HIS A 119 -0.74 -14.14 -7.94
N GLY A 120 -0.30 -13.76 -9.15
CA GLY A 120 -1.15 -13.09 -10.13
C GLY A 120 -1.76 -11.78 -9.63
N ILE A 121 -1.04 -11.02 -8.80
CA ILE A 121 -1.60 -9.84 -8.12
C ILE A 121 -1.92 -8.75 -9.14
N HIS A 122 -3.21 -8.44 -9.28
CA HIS A 122 -3.71 -7.36 -10.14
C HIS A 122 -4.11 -6.13 -9.32
N THR A 123 -4.85 -6.33 -8.23
CA THR A 123 -5.16 -5.31 -7.22
C THR A 123 -4.23 -5.47 -6.03
N LEU A 124 -3.30 -4.53 -5.84
CA LEU A 124 -2.32 -4.55 -4.76
C LEU A 124 -2.73 -3.60 -3.64
N ASN A 125 -3.00 -4.13 -2.45
CA ASN A 125 -3.11 -3.29 -1.25
C ASN A 125 -1.71 -2.95 -0.74
N ILE A 126 -1.46 -1.67 -0.46
CA ILE A 126 -0.23 -1.20 0.18
C ILE A 126 -0.57 -0.62 1.53
N ALA A 127 0.19 -1.02 2.55
CA ALA A 127 0.01 -0.54 3.91
C ALA A 127 1.35 -0.32 4.61
N GLY A 128 1.34 0.54 5.63
CA GLY A 128 2.50 0.79 6.49
C GLY A 128 2.15 1.75 7.63
N PRO A 129 3.14 2.22 8.40
CA PRO A 129 2.90 3.20 9.45
C PRO A 129 2.48 4.57 8.87
N ARG A 130 1.74 5.30 9.70
CA ARG A 130 1.42 6.72 9.49
C ARG A 130 2.63 7.61 9.75
N ALA A 131 2.67 8.80 9.14
CA ALA A 131 3.83 9.69 9.19
C ALA A 131 4.22 10.09 10.63
N SER A 132 3.25 10.33 11.52
CA SER A 132 3.54 10.61 12.94
C SER A 132 4.21 9.46 13.70
N LYS A 133 4.21 8.23 13.14
CA LYS A 133 4.92 7.08 13.72
C LYS A 133 6.29 6.85 13.11
N ASP A 134 6.47 7.23 11.85
CA ASP A 134 7.76 7.20 11.17
C ASP A 134 7.71 8.18 9.99
N ASP A 135 8.41 9.30 10.10
CA ASP A 135 8.42 10.38 9.10
C ASP A 135 9.14 9.97 7.81
N ARG A 136 10.04 9.00 7.89
CA ARG A 136 10.80 8.45 6.74
C ARG A 136 9.94 7.56 5.84
N ILE A 137 8.80 7.07 6.33
CA ILE A 137 8.05 6.02 5.64
C ILE A 137 7.52 6.43 4.27
N TYR A 138 7.08 7.69 4.13
CA TYR A 138 6.50 8.17 2.89
C TYR A 138 7.50 8.07 1.74
N GLN A 139 8.67 8.69 1.91
CA GLN A 139 9.72 8.67 0.88
C GLN A 139 10.26 7.27 0.65
N ALA A 140 10.48 6.49 1.72
CA ALA A 140 10.99 5.13 1.58
C ALA A 140 10.03 4.19 0.80
N VAL A 141 8.72 4.42 0.90
CA VAL A 141 7.72 3.69 0.10
C VAL A 141 7.78 4.13 -1.36
N LEU A 142 7.83 5.43 -1.66
CA LEU A 142 8.00 5.93 -3.03
C LEU A 142 9.24 5.35 -3.70
N ASP A 143 10.39 5.43 -3.03
CA ASP A 143 11.67 4.92 -3.56
C ASP A 143 11.62 3.41 -3.81
N TYR A 144 10.96 2.67 -2.91
CA TYR A 144 10.78 1.23 -3.08
C TYR A 144 9.91 0.92 -4.29
N LEU A 145 8.78 1.62 -4.44
CA LEU A 145 7.83 1.40 -5.52
C LEU A 145 8.43 1.79 -6.87
N GLY A 146 9.12 2.93 -6.96
CA GLY A 146 9.87 3.32 -8.16
C GLY A 146 10.82 2.22 -8.61
N GLN A 147 11.64 1.73 -7.69
CA GLN A 147 12.56 0.63 -7.97
C GLN A 147 11.90 -0.74 -8.13
N LEU A 148 10.64 -0.93 -7.74
CA LEU A 148 9.87 -2.17 -7.93
C LEU A 148 9.27 -2.20 -9.33
N PHE A 149 8.78 -1.06 -9.82
CA PHE A 149 8.06 -0.91 -11.08
C PHE A 149 8.92 -0.39 -12.25
N GLU A 150 10.19 -0.02 -12.00
CA GLU A 150 11.19 0.50 -12.97
C GLU A 150 11.51 -0.36 -14.21
N GLN A 151 10.78 -1.46 -14.46
CA GLN A 151 10.98 -2.34 -15.63
C GLN A 151 9.70 -2.58 -16.44
N GLN A 152 8.70 -1.70 -16.37
CA GLN A 152 7.48 -1.83 -17.18
C GLN A 152 7.33 -0.83 -18.33
N GLN A 153 8.31 0.06 -18.56
CA GLN A 153 8.38 0.82 -19.81
C GLN A 153 9.27 0.07 -20.80
N PRO A 154 8.78 -0.34 -22.00
CA PRO A 154 9.68 -0.63 -23.09
C PRO A 154 10.50 0.64 -23.34
N ARG A 155 11.83 0.51 -23.38
CA ARG A 155 12.66 1.56 -24.00
C ARG A 155 12.15 1.69 -25.43
N LEU A 156 11.49 2.80 -25.75
CA LEU A 156 11.27 3.16 -27.15
C LEU A 156 12.67 3.21 -27.79
N PRO A 157 12.92 2.45 -28.88
CA PRO A 157 14.16 2.62 -29.61
C PRO A 157 14.21 4.08 -30.11
N LEU A 158 15.37 4.73 -29.88
CA LEU A 158 15.72 6.01 -30.48
C LEU A 158 15.71 5.91 -32.00
#